data_AF-A0A372LWM2-F1
#
_entry.id   AF-A0A372LWM2-F1
#
_cell.length_a   1.000
_cell.length_b   1.000
_cell.length_c   1.000
_cell.angle_alpha   90.00
_cell.angle_beta   90.00
_cell.angle_gamma   90.00
#
_symmetry.space_group_name_H-M   'P 1'
#
loop_
_entity.id
_entity.type
_entity.pdbx_description
1 polymer ?
#
loop_
_entity_poly.entity_id
_entity_poly.type
_entity_poly.pdbx_seq_one_letter_code
_entity_poly.pdbx_strand_id
1 'polypeptide(L)'
;MKSENTPFVGGPLDGRVLPILLGPTGHPPKVYEVPVPDREGGGPPTVLVYRRVPAGYSRRLGLQQGWKYEYDPSGQRGRRLKWPWSKPDPQTDTGNGTGTGTGTTDAPPERPT
;
A
#
# COMPACT_ATOMS: atom_id res chain seq x y z
N MET A 1 1.21 22.15 -12.49
CA MET A 1 1.60 21.22 -11.41
C MET A 1 3.07 20.86 -11.61
N LYS A 2 3.87 20.84 -10.54
CA LYS A 2 5.31 20.53 -10.60
C LYS A 2 5.54 19.09 -10.15
N SER A 3 6.50 18.40 -10.75
CA SER A 3 6.94 17.07 -10.33
C SER A 3 8.42 17.09 -9.94
N GLU A 4 8.81 16.17 -9.06
CA GLU A 4 10.20 15.94 -8.64
C GLU A 4 10.56 14.47 -8.82
N ASN A 5 11.70 14.22 -9.45
CA ASN A 5 12.26 12.88 -9.61
C ASN A 5 12.77 12.39 -8.25
N THR A 6 11.99 11.52 -7.61
CA THR A 6 12.23 11.05 -6.23
C THR A 6 12.69 9.59 -6.26
N PRO A 7 13.83 9.23 -5.64
CA PRO A 7 14.29 7.86 -5.56
C PRO A 7 13.49 7.04 -4.55
N PHE A 8 13.26 5.77 -4.87
CA PHE A 8 12.59 4.77 -4.04
C PHE A 8 13.61 3.75 -3.55
N VAL A 9 13.56 3.40 -2.25
CA VAL A 9 14.53 2.50 -1.63
C VAL A 9 13.89 1.46 -0.71
N GLY A 10 14.53 0.29 -0.60
CA GLY A 10 14.26 -0.75 0.40
C GLY A 10 13.06 -1.67 0.13
N GLY A 11 12.44 -1.60 -1.05
CA GLY A 11 11.27 -2.41 -1.40
C GLY A 11 11.26 -2.87 -2.85
N PRO A 12 10.12 -3.36 -3.38
CA PRO A 12 10.02 -3.83 -4.77
C PRO A 12 10.34 -2.77 -5.84
N LEU A 13 10.36 -1.48 -5.47
CA LEU A 13 10.74 -0.36 -6.34
C LEU A 13 12.14 0.18 -6.04
N ASP A 14 12.96 -0.56 -5.30
CA ASP A 14 14.32 -0.16 -4.96
C ASP A 14 15.14 0.20 -6.22
N GLY A 15 15.89 1.30 -6.13
CA GLY A 15 16.71 1.81 -7.23
C GLY A 15 15.94 2.57 -8.32
N ARG A 16 14.60 2.60 -8.26
CA ARG A 16 13.79 3.36 -9.23
C ARG A 16 13.69 4.83 -8.81
N VAL A 17 13.62 5.69 -9.81
CA VAL A 17 13.35 7.12 -9.64
C VAL A 17 12.06 7.44 -10.36
N LEU A 18 11.07 7.98 -9.64
CA LEU A 18 9.76 8.30 -10.22
C LEU A 18 9.50 9.80 -10.15
N PRO A 19 8.87 10.39 -11.19
CA PRO A 19 8.41 11.76 -11.14
C PRO A 19 7.16 11.86 -10.27
N ILE A 20 7.33 12.35 -9.04
CA ILE A 20 6.25 12.49 -8.07
C ILE A 20 5.68 13.90 -8.11
N LEU A 21 4.36 13.99 -8.14
CA LEU A 21 3.67 15.28 -8.11
C LEU A 21 3.87 15.96 -6.76
N LEU A 22 4.28 17.21 -6.80
CA LEU A 22 4.46 18.04 -5.62
C LEU A 22 3.13 18.64 -5.21
N GLY A 23 2.87 18.64 -3.90
CA GLY A 23 1.75 19.36 -3.32
C GLY A 23 1.95 20.89 -3.36
N PRO A 24 0.97 21.66 -2.88
CA PRO A 24 1.06 23.14 -2.81
C PRO A 24 2.29 23.64 -2.05
N THR A 25 2.76 22.87 -1.06
CA THR A 25 3.98 23.16 -0.28
C THR A 25 5.27 22.87 -1.05
N GLY A 26 5.20 22.40 -2.30
CA GLY A 26 6.37 22.02 -3.09
C GLY A 26 7.06 20.74 -2.60
N HIS A 27 6.44 19.98 -1.71
CA HIS A 27 6.98 18.72 -1.20
C HIS A 27 6.24 17.52 -1.81
N PRO A 28 6.94 16.39 -2.06
CA PRO A 28 6.30 15.13 -2.40
C PRO A 28 5.30 14.71 -1.31
N PRO A 29 4.27 13.90 -1.55
CA PRO A 29 3.37 13.40 -0.51
C PRO A 29 4.11 12.74 0.67
N LYS A 30 3.59 12.82 1.88
CA LYS A 30 4.24 12.17 3.04
C LYS A 30 4.27 10.64 2.90
N VAL A 31 3.23 10.08 2.29
CA VAL A 31 3.06 8.65 2.03
C VAL A 31 2.67 8.50 0.57
N TYR A 32 3.28 7.52 -0.10
CA TYR A 32 2.96 7.15 -1.47
C TYR A 32 2.54 5.68 -1.51
N GLU A 33 1.37 5.40 -2.08
CA GLU A 33 0.78 4.08 -2.17
C GLU A 33 0.83 3.58 -3.61
N VAL A 34 1.33 2.37 -3.81
CA VAL A 34 1.41 1.74 -5.13
C VAL A 34 0.62 0.44 -5.10
N PRO A 35 -0.59 0.40 -5.70
CA PRO A 35 -1.29 -0.85 -5.94
C PRO A 35 -0.50 -1.69 -6.94
N VAL A 36 -0.03 -2.84 -6.50
CA VAL A 36 0.63 -3.83 -7.35
C VAL A 36 -0.39 -4.93 -7.64
N PRO A 37 -0.78 -5.12 -8.92
CA PRO A 37 -1.61 -6.26 -9.29
C PRO A 37 -0.85 -7.55 -9.00
N ASP A 38 -1.58 -8.56 -8.55
CA ASP A 38 -0.99 -9.88 -8.33
C ASP A 38 -0.39 -10.43 -9.63
N ARG A 39 0.79 -11.04 -9.51
CA ARG A 39 1.57 -11.52 -10.66
C ARG A 39 0.90 -12.71 -11.35
N GLU A 40 0.08 -13.47 -10.60
CA GLU A 40 -0.67 -14.63 -11.11
C GLU A 40 -2.10 -14.29 -11.58
N GLY A 41 -2.48 -13.00 -11.57
CA GLY A 41 -3.67 -12.52 -12.28
C GLY A 41 -5.02 -12.80 -11.63
N GLY A 42 -5.05 -13.23 -10.36
CA GLY A 42 -6.30 -13.52 -9.65
C GLY A 42 -6.39 -13.02 -8.21
N GLY A 43 -5.27 -12.67 -7.58
CA GLY A 43 -5.24 -12.22 -6.19
C GLY A 43 -5.68 -10.76 -5.97
N PRO A 44 -6.12 -10.42 -4.75
CA PRO A 44 -6.37 -9.03 -4.37
C PRO A 44 -5.11 -8.17 -4.53
N PRO A 45 -5.22 -6.90 -4.96
CA PRO A 45 -4.05 -6.05 -5.20
C PRO A 45 -3.29 -5.81 -3.89
N THR A 46 -1.98 -6.02 -3.92
CA THR A 46 -1.11 -5.70 -2.79
C THR A 46 -0.73 -4.24 -2.86
N VAL A 47 -0.96 -3.49 -1.78
CA VAL A 47 -0.57 -2.07 -1.71
C VAL A 47 0.81 -1.96 -1.08
N LEU A 48 1.79 -1.47 -1.85
CA LEU A 48 3.09 -1.10 -1.31
C LEU A 48 3.02 0.33 -0.75
N VAL A 49 3.50 0.50 0.47
CA VAL A 49 3.52 1.79 1.15
C VAL A 49 4.95 2.30 1.23
N TYR A 50 5.16 3.54 0.80
CA TYR A 50 6.45 4.23 0.90
C TYR A 50 6.32 5.53 1.69
N ARG A 51 7.28 5.81 2.58
CA ARG A 51 7.32 7.03 3.40
C ARG A 51 8.39 7.99 2.92
N ARG A 52 8.03 9.27 2.84
CA ARG A 52 8.95 10.34 2.48
C ARG A 52 9.95 10.59 3.61
N VAL A 53 11.24 10.48 3.31
CA VAL A 53 12.35 10.77 4.24
C VAL A 53 13.38 11.70 3.56
N PRO A 54 14.16 12.48 4.33
CA PRO A 54 15.23 13.30 3.75
C PRO A 54 16.23 12.42 3.00
N ALA A 55 16.61 12.84 1.78
CA ALA A 55 17.63 12.13 1.01
C ALA A 55 19.03 12.29 1.63
N GLY A 56 19.24 13.40 2.31
CA GLY A 56 20.47 13.73 3.01
C GLY A 56 20.55 15.22 3.33
N TYR A 57 21.61 15.62 4.00
CA TYR A 57 21.88 17.00 4.37
C TYR A 57 23.21 17.45 3.76
N SER A 58 23.34 18.73 3.39
CA SER A 58 24.57 19.28 2.85
C SER A 58 25.60 19.43 3.96
N ARG A 59 26.85 19.02 3.71
CA ARG A 59 27.90 18.96 4.75
C ARG A 59 28.27 20.32 5.35
N ARG A 60 28.13 21.40 4.58
CA ARG A 60 28.59 22.75 4.99
C ARG A 60 27.48 23.63 5.57
N LEU A 61 26.24 23.45 5.10
CA LEU A 61 25.12 24.32 5.48
C LEU A 61 23.99 23.57 6.20
N GLY A 62 24.06 22.24 6.29
CA GLY A 62 23.01 21.43 6.90
C GLY A 62 21.67 21.49 6.15
N LEU A 63 21.67 21.93 4.89
CA LEU A 63 20.45 22.07 4.09
C LEU A 63 20.04 20.70 3.55
N GLN A 64 18.74 20.39 3.60
CA GLN A 64 18.23 19.15 3.02
C GLN A 64 18.43 19.14 1.51
N GLN A 65 18.97 18.03 0.99
CA GLN A 65 19.29 17.86 -0.43
C GLN A 65 18.13 17.27 -1.25
N GLY A 66 16.92 17.31 -0.70
CA GLY A 66 15.71 16.74 -1.31
C GLY A 66 15.16 15.55 -0.53
N TRP A 67 14.28 14.81 -1.18
CA TRP A 67 13.50 13.74 -0.58
C TRP A 67 13.78 12.39 -1.26
N LYS A 68 13.57 11.32 -0.51
CA LYS A 68 13.48 9.95 -1.02
C LYS A 68 12.30 9.23 -0.38
N TYR A 69 11.88 8.15 -0.99
CA TYR A 69 10.83 7.28 -0.48
C TYR A 69 11.42 5.97 0.03
N GLU A 70 11.19 5.65 1.28
CA GLU A 70 11.62 4.40 1.91
C GLU A 70 10.43 3.47 2.08
N TYR A 71 10.62 2.21 1.69
CA TYR A 71 9.59 1.18 1.80
C TYR A 71 9.23 0.93 3.26
N ASP A 72 7.93 0.93 3.55
CA ASP A 72 7.40 0.56 4.86
C ASP A 72 6.80 -0.85 4.80
N PRO A 73 7.50 -1.89 5.29
CA PRO A 73 7.03 -3.26 5.24
C PRO A 73 5.80 -3.49 6.14
N SER A 74 5.52 -2.60 7.09
CA SER A 74 4.32 -2.70 7.93
C SER A 74 3.04 -2.38 7.17
N GLY A 75 3.13 -1.73 6.00
CA GLY A 75 1.97 -1.33 5.20
C GLY A 75 1.04 -0.33 5.91
N GLN A 76 1.48 0.29 7.03
CA GLN A 76 0.62 1.18 7.80
C GLN A 76 0.39 2.48 7.04
N ARG A 77 -0.81 2.59 6.45
CA ARG A 77 -1.35 3.84 5.89
C ARG A 77 -1.22 4.91 6.97
N GLY A 78 -0.67 6.07 6.62
CA GLY A 78 -0.43 7.17 7.56
C GLY A 78 -1.66 7.45 8.44
N ARG A 79 -1.44 7.97 9.65
CA ARG A 79 -2.47 8.16 10.69
C ARG A 79 -3.83 8.52 10.09
N ARG A 80 -4.80 7.60 10.21
CA ARG A 80 -6.18 7.82 9.75
C ARG A 80 -6.67 9.16 10.26
N LEU A 81 -7.04 10.05 9.33
CA LEU A 81 -7.75 11.25 9.73
C LEU A 81 -9.10 10.79 10.29
N LYS A 82 -9.33 11.04 11.57
CA LYS A 82 -10.58 10.69 12.25
C LYS A 82 -11.64 11.71 11.86
N TRP A 83 -12.18 11.60 10.65
CA TRP A 83 -13.40 12.29 10.28
C TRP A 83 -14.60 11.41 10.64
N PRO A 84 -15.75 12.00 11.00
CA PRO A 84 -16.93 11.22 11.39
C PRO A 84 -17.53 10.40 10.24
N TRP A 85 -17.05 10.56 9.01
CA TRP A 85 -17.45 9.80 7.81
C TRP A 85 -16.33 8.93 7.23
N SER A 86 -15.23 8.71 7.96
CA SER A 86 -14.15 7.85 7.47
C SER A 86 -14.56 6.37 7.54
N LYS A 87 -14.68 5.71 6.37
CA LYS A 87 -14.92 4.26 6.28
C LYS A 87 -13.70 3.45 6.78
N PRO A 88 -13.91 2.35 7.52
CA PRO A 88 -12.84 1.46 7.97
C PRO A 88 -12.09 0.82 6.79
N ASP A 89 -10.82 0.43 6.99
CA ASP A 89 -10.03 -0.26 5.96
C ASP A 89 -10.60 -1.66 5.74
N PRO A 90 -10.69 -2.15 4.49
CA PRO A 90 -10.79 -3.57 4.26
C PRO A 90 -9.47 -4.20 4.73
N GLN A 91 -9.52 -4.82 5.90
CA GLN A 91 -8.46 -5.68 6.39
C GLN A 91 -8.29 -6.81 5.37
N THR A 92 -7.13 -6.87 4.71
CA THR A 92 -6.75 -7.99 3.86
C THR A 92 -6.61 -9.21 4.76
N ASP A 93 -7.68 -10.01 4.81
CA ASP A 93 -7.71 -11.33 5.43
C ASP A 93 -6.89 -12.29 4.57
N THR A 94 -5.60 -12.42 4.91
CA THR A 94 -4.81 -13.60 4.50
C THR A 94 -5.18 -14.74 5.44
N GLY A 95 -6.38 -15.27 5.23
CA GLY A 95 -6.91 -16.46 5.90
C GLY A 95 -6.30 -17.70 5.28
N ASN A 96 -5.23 -18.19 5.93
CA ASN A 96 -4.57 -19.45 5.65
C ASN A 96 -5.58 -20.61 5.65
N GLY A 97 -5.45 -21.52 4.69
CA GLY A 97 -6.41 -22.60 4.46
C GLY A 97 -6.63 -23.50 5.68
N THR A 98 -7.88 -23.93 5.87
CA THR A 98 -8.18 -25.20 6.51
C THR A 98 -9.37 -25.79 5.77
N GLY A 99 -9.10 -26.82 4.97
CA GLY A 99 -10.14 -27.63 4.39
C GLY A 99 -10.91 -28.34 5.50
N THR A 100 -12.22 -28.33 5.42
CA THR A 100 -13.05 -29.40 5.98
C THR A 100 -14.24 -29.54 5.06
N GLY A 101 -14.19 -30.56 4.22
CA GLY A 101 -15.36 -31.03 3.51
C GLY A 101 -16.36 -31.58 4.51
N THR A 102 -17.63 -31.26 4.30
CA THR A 102 -18.74 -32.13 4.67
C THR A 102 -19.87 -31.77 3.73
N GLY A 103 -20.14 -32.69 2.81
CA GLY A 103 -21.30 -32.63 1.93
C GLY A 103 -22.58 -32.73 2.75
N THR A 104 -23.53 -31.87 2.41
CA THR A 104 -24.94 -32.12 2.66
C THR A 104 -25.62 -32.01 1.31
N THR A 105 -25.79 -33.17 0.67
CA THR A 105 -26.77 -33.36 -0.41
C THR A 105 -28.15 -33.17 0.21
N ASP A 106 -28.82 -32.08 -0.13
CA ASP A 106 -30.24 -31.89 0.14
C ASP A 106 -31.01 -32.72 -0.90
N ALA A 107 -31.42 -33.92 -0.50
CA ALA A 107 -32.40 -34.71 -1.23
C ALA A 107 -33.79 -34.40 -0.64
N PRO A 108 -34.79 -34.03 -1.44
CA PRO A 108 -36.13 -33.76 -0.94
C PRO A 108 -36.80 -35.08 -0.48
N PRO A 109 -37.55 -35.09 0.64
CA PRO A 109 -38.27 -36.29 1.06
C PRO A 109 -39.49 -36.54 0.16
N GLU A 110 -39.42 -37.61 -0.60
CA GLU A 110 -40.59 -38.24 -1.23
C GLU A 110 -41.54 -38.74 -0.12
N ARG A 111 -42.83 -38.37 -0.20
CA ARG A 111 -43.89 -38.99 0.61
C ARG A 111 -44.56 -40.09 -0.22
N PRO A 112 -44.64 -41.34 0.27
CA PRO A 112 -45.52 -42.33 -0.31
C PRO A 112 -46.91 -42.32 0.31
N THR A 113 -47.90 -42.66 -0.53
CA THR A 113 -49.32 -43.03 -0.31
C THR A 113 -50.33 -41.94 0.01
#